data_AF-U2QPX8-F1
#
_entry.id   AF-U2QPX8-F1
#
_cell.length_a   1.000
_cell.length_b   1.000
_cell.length_c   1.000
_cell.angle_alpha   90.00
_cell.angle_beta   90.00
_cell.angle_gamma   90.00
#
_symmetry.space_group_name_H-M   'P 1'
#
loop_
_entity.id
_entity.type
_entity.pdbx_description
1 polymer ?
#
loop_
_entity_poly.entity_id
_entity_poly.type
_entity_poly.pdbx_seq_one_letter_code
_entity_poly.pdbx_strand_id
1 'polypeptide(L)'
;LIIDGKRVENDYTFIADDEEMKVEISYTFNASALGGKNLVTFEELYNFSNPDEPVKVAEHKDIEDDGQTVLITERIIKIHTTATDKDGNKELEAGKDVTIIDTVTLEGLEVGTKYQLKGWQMLKKENAELLINGKRVESDYTFTADSENMKVEVAFTFDATSFNGKQLVTFEELYDLSNPDEPKKVTEHKDIEDKGQTITFKEKPEVPKEPEKPETPQTPEKPSRPSDSPKTGDNTNLYELLVLLLTSGAGLAGIFFYKRRKMKKS
;
A
#
# COMPACT_ATOMS: atom_id res chain seq x y z
N LEU A 1 17.10 -35.77 20.90
CA LEU A 1 17.04 -34.37 20.43
C LEU A 1 18.45 -33.77 20.52
N ILE A 2 18.95 -33.14 19.44
CA ILE A 2 20.23 -32.40 19.45
C ILE A 2 19.90 -30.91 19.23
N ILE A 3 20.33 -30.04 20.14
CA ILE A 3 20.22 -28.57 20.04
C ILE A 3 21.63 -28.00 20.21
N ASP A 4 22.03 -27.09 19.31
CA ASP A 4 23.37 -26.48 19.31
C ASP A 4 24.52 -27.50 19.34
N GLY A 5 24.36 -28.61 18.63
CA GLY A 5 25.33 -29.70 18.55
C GLY A 5 25.45 -30.57 19.81
N LYS A 6 24.63 -30.31 20.84
CA LYS A 6 24.60 -31.09 22.08
C LYS A 6 23.30 -31.86 22.21
N ARG A 7 23.37 -33.07 22.78
CA ARG A 7 22.19 -33.82 23.15
C ARG A 7 21.49 -33.10 24.31
N VAL A 8 20.18 -32.93 24.19
CA VAL A 8 19.35 -32.51 25.32
C VAL A 8 19.20 -33.72 26.22
N GLU A 9 19.96 -33.72 27.32
CA GLU A 9 19.94 -34.72 28.37
C GLU A 9 20.27 -34.04 29.70
N ASN A 10 19.84 -34.64 30.80
CA ASN A 10 20.18 -34.22 32.15
C ASN A 10 20.26 -35.48 33.02
N ASP A 11 21.20 -35.49 33.96
CA ASP A 11 21.41 -36.57 34.90
C ASP A 11 21.34 -36.05 36.34
N TYR A 12 20.84 -36.88 37.24
CA TYR A 12 20.73 -36.53 38.66
C TYR A 12 21.06 -37.76 39.51
N THR A 13 22.06 -37.62 40.38
CA THR A 13 22.45 -38.67 41.32
C THR A 13 21.77 -38.45 42.66
N PHE A 14 21.17 -39.51 43.21
CA PHE A 14 20.50 -39.47 44.49
C PHE A 14 20.76 -40.77 45.27
N ILE A 15 20.48 -40.73 46.57
CA ILE A 15 20.40 -41.92 47.42
C ILE A 15 18.92 -42.08 47.75
N ALA A 16 18.35 -43.24 47.43
CA ALA A 16 16.97 -43.54 47.77
C ALA A 16 16.82 -43.59 49.30
N ASP A 17 15.85 -42.84 49.83
CA ASP A 17 15.51 -42.77 51.25
C ASP A 17 14.19 -43.47 51.59
N ASP A 18 13.42 -43.88 50.58
CA ASP A 18 12.17 -44.64 50.66
C ASP A 18 12.07 -45.67 49.52
N GLU A 19 11.21 -46.69 49.68
CA GLU A 19 10.86 -47.66 48.62
C GLU A 19 10.09 -46.98 47.47
N GLU A 20 9.34 -45.91 47.78
CA GLU A 20 8.68 -45.07 46.78
C GLU A 20 9.21 -43.64 46.84
N MET A 21 9.82 -43.18 45.74
CA MET A 21 10.31 -41.81 45.64
C MET A 21 10.00 -41.19 44.28
N LYS A 22 9.95 -39.86 44.26
CA LYS A 22 9.80 -39.06 43.03
C LYS A 22 11.06 -38.25 42.80
N VAL A 23 11.57 -38.30 41.58
CA VAL A 23 12.71 -37.51 41.13
C VAL A 23 12.20 -36.58 40.03
N GLU A 24 12.48 -35.29 40.17
CA GLU A 24 12.18 -34.30 39.13
C GLU A 24 13.46 -33.97 38.36
N ILE A 25 13.40 -34.11 37.03
CA ILE A 25 14.49 -33.78 36.13
C ILE A 25 14.00 -32.66 35.20
N SER A 26 14.74 -31.56 35.16
CA SER A 26 14.41 -30.41 34.31
C SER A 26 15.29 -30.37 33.07
N TYR A 27 14.72 -29.98 31.93
CA TYR A 27 15.44 -29.75 30.69
C TYR A 27 15.27 -28.28 30.29
N THR A 28 16.35 -27.61 29.93
CA THR A 28 16.31 -26.24 29.44
C THR A 28 17.11 -26.16 28.15
N PHE A 29 16.44 -25.79 27.05
CA PHE A 29 17.03 -25.65 25.73
C PHE A 29 16.18 -24.72 24.86
N ASN A 30 16.74 -24.22 23.77
CA ASN A 30 16.01 -23.41 22.80
C ASN A 30 15.08 -24.30 21.95
N ALA A 31 13.77 -24.18 22.16
CA ALA A 31 12.74 -24.94 21.44
C ALA A 31 12.06 -24.14 20.31
N SER A 32 12.53 -22.93 19.98
CA SER A 32 11.89 -22.04 18.98
C SER A 32 11.68 -22.70 17.61
N ALA A 33 12.58 -23.59 17.20
CA ALA A 33 12.49 -24.33 15.94
C ALA A 33 11.62 -25.61 16.01
N LEU A 34 11.06 -25.93 17.17
CA LEU A 34 10.31 -27.17 17.42
C LEU A 34 8.79 -26.96 17.43
N GLY A 35 8.31 -25.76 17.06
CA GLY A 35 6.88 -25.47 16.92
C GLY A 35 6.14 -26.54 16.11
N GLY A 36 5.03 -27.03 16.66
CA GLY A 36 4.21 -28.09 16.09
C GLY A 36 4.77 -29.51 16.24
N LYS A 37 5.86 -29.71 17.00
CA LYS A 37 6.45 -31.04 17.24
C LYS A 37 6.07 -31.58 18.61
N ASN A 38 5.91 -32.91 18.68
CA ASN A 38 5.88 -33.64 19.95
C ASN A 38 7.30 -33.96 20.39
N LEU A 39 7.58 -33.76 21.68
CA LEU A 39 8.80 -34.20 22.34
C LEU A 39 8.45 -35.29 23.35
N VAL A 40 9.18 -36.39 23.32
CA VAL A 40 9.01 -37.51 24.25
C VAL A 40 10.27 -37.65 25.09
N THR A 41 10.11 -37.76 26.39
CA THR A 41 11.23 -37.94 27.33
C THR A 41 11.51 -39.42 27.55
N PHE A 42 12.79 -39.77 27.61
CA PHE A 42 13.27 -41.11 27.90
C PHE A 42 14.12 -41.09 29.16
N GLU A 43 13.97 -42.09 30.01
CA GLU A 43 14.69 -42.20 31.27
C GLU A 43 15.44 -43.54 31.39
N GLU A 44 16.61 -43.48 32.01
CA GLU A 44 17.39 -44.65 32.42
C GLU A 44 17.81 -44.48 33.87
N LEU A 45 17.67 -45.54 34.67
CA LEU A 45 18.12 -45.59 36.06
C LEU A 45 19.35 -46.49 36.17
N TYR A 46 20.40 -45.96 36.79
CA TYR A 46 21.66 -46.67 37.00
C TYR A 46 21.94 -46.84 38.49
N ASN A 47 22.38 -48.03 38.88
CA ASN A 47 22.98 -48.28 40.17
C ASN A 47 24.45 -47.86 40.14
N PHE A 48 24.78 -46.87 40.97
CA PHE A 48 26.11 -46.26 41.10
C PHE A 48 26.92 -46.78 42.29
N SER A 49 26.58 -47.95 42.85
CA SER A 49 27.32 -48.55 43.97
C SER A 49 28.81 -48.80 43.64
N ASN A 50 29.11 -49.06 42.36
CA ASN A 50 30.47 -49.01 41.83
C ASN A 50 30.57 -47.84 40.81
N PRO A 51 31.21 -46.72 41.16
CA PRO A 51 31.31 -45.56 40.28
C PRO A 51 32.08 -45.83 38.97
N ASP A 52 33.00 -46.79 38.98
CA ASP A 52 33.80 -47.15 37.80
C ASP A 52 33.01 -48.04 36.81
N GLU A 53 31.91 -48.64 37.26
CA GLU A 53 31.09 -49.57 36.49
C GLU A 53 29.60 -49.42 36.86
N PRO A 54 28.94 -48.31 36.47
CA PRO A 54 27.52 -48.12 36.74
C PRO A 54 26.68 -49.15 35.98
N VAL A 55 25.72 -49.76 36.67
CA VAL A 55 24.86 -50.81 36.11
C VAL A 55 23.46 -50.27 35.87
N LYS A 56 22.95 -50.34 34.63
CA LYS A 56 21.55 -49.98 34.35
C LYS A 56 20.60 -50.97 35.01
N VAL A 57 19.65 -50.47 35.81
CA VAL A 57 18.69 -51.29 36.57
C VAL A 57 17.25 -51.13 36.12
N ALA A 58 16.90 -50.01 35.47
CA ALA A 58 15.59 -49.80 34.85
C ALA A 58 15.69 -48.79 33.69
N GLU A 59 14.72 -48.81 32.78
CA GLU A 59 14.54 -47.76 31.77
C GLU A 59 13.07 -47.60 31.40
N HIS A 60 12.70 -46.40 30.97
CA HIS A 60 11.42 -46.11 30.34
C HIS A 60 11.70 -45.39 29.01
N LYS A 61 11.43 -46.07 27.89
CA LYS A 61 11.78 -45.61 26.53
C LYS A 61 10.69 -45.96 25.53
N ASP A 62 9.49 -45.50 25.80
CA ASP A 62 8.37 -45.65 24.88
C ASP A 62 8.14 -44.32 24.15
N ILE A 63 8.28 -44.34 22.83
CA ILE A 63 8.11 -43.16 21.98
C ILE A 63 6.62 -42.79 21.78
N GLU A 64 5.71 -43.72 22.08
CA GLU A 64 4.26 -43.53 21.96
C GLU A 64 3.60 -43.27 23.32
N ASP A 65 4.39 -43.04 24.38
CA ASP A 65 3.85 -42.72 25.71
C ASP A 65 3.33 -41.27 25.76
N ASP A 66 2.02 -41.12 25.61
CA ASP A 66 1.30 -39.86 25.74
C ASP A 66 1.57 -39.17 27.10
N GLY A 67 1.81 -39.95 28.18
CA GLY A 67 2.12 -39.42 29.51
C GLY A 67 3.51 -38.77 29.61
N GLN A 68 4.42 -39.12 28.69
CA GLN A 68 5.77 -38.56 28.57
C GLN A 68 5.94 -37.65 27.35
N THR A 69 4.84 -37.37 26.64
CA THR A 69 4.83 -36.56 25.41
C THR A 69 4.36 -35.14 25.69
N VAL A 70 5.14 -34.16 25.25
CA VAL A 70 4.82 -32.74 25.29
C VAL A 70 4.75 -32.18 23.87
N LEU A 71 3.60 -31.59 23.52
CA LEU A 71 3.46 -30.81 22.28
C LEU A 71 4.07 -29.42 22.45
N ILE A 72 5.06 -29.09 21.63
CA ILE A 72 5.53 -27.72 21.46
C ILE A 72 4.58 -27.04 20.49
N THR A 73 3.79 -26.08 20.98
CA THR A 73 2.84 -25.36 20.13
C THR A 73 3.56 -24.44 19.14
N GLU A 74 3.09 -24.40 17.90
CA GLU A 74 3.58 -23.43 16.93
C GLU A 74 3.04 -22.04 17.29
N ARG A 75 3.93 -21.05 17.33
CA ARG A 75 3.54 -19.65 17.53
C ARG A 75 2.89 -19.14 16.24
N ILE A 76 1.63 -18.73 16.33
CA ILE A 76 0.87 -18.16 15.22
C ILE A 76 0.86 -16.64 15.38
N ILE A 77 1.44 -15.93 14.40
CA ILE A 77 1.37 -14.47 14.32
C ILE A 77 0.17 -14.06 13.48
N LYS A 78 -0.72 -13.26 14.05
CA LYS A 78 -1.85 -12.68 13.32
C LYS A 78 -1.49 -11.30 12.80
N ILE A 79 -1.98 -11.01 11.61
CA ILE A 79 -1.80 -9.72 10.94
C ILE A 79 -3.18 -9.17 10.56
N HIS A 80 -3.40 -7.90 10.88
CA HIS A 80 -4.57 -7.14 10.45
C HIS A 80 -4.12 -5.78 9.93
N THR A 81 -4.58 -5.42 8.74
CA THR A 81 -4.08 -4.25 8.02
C THR A 81 -5.22 -3.30 7.65
N THR A 82 -4.92 -2.01 7.52
CA THR A 82 -5.85 -1.01 7.03
C THR A 82 -5.10 0.10 6.30
N ALA A 83 -5.37 0.24 5.00
CA ALA A 83 -4.81 1.28 4.15
C ALA A 83 -5.72 2.53 4.08
N THR A 84 -5.14 3.71 4.31
CA THR A 84 -5.80 5.03 4.18
C THR A 84 -4.83 6.08 3.64
N ASP A 85 -5.32 7.29 3.34
CA ASP A 85 -4.45 8.46 3.27
C ASP A 85 -4.06 8.95 4.69
N LYS A 86 -3.29 10.04 4.75
CA LYS A 86 -2.88 10.71 6.00
C LYS A 86 -4.03 11.24 6.86
N ASP A 87 -5.22 11.44 6.28
CA ASP A 87 -6.39 11.99 6.95
C ASP A 87 -7.41 10.86 7.28
N GLY A 88 -7.08 9.60 7.01
CA GLY A 88 -7.93 8.43 7.26
C GLY A 88 -8.93 8.10 6.14
N ASN A 89 -8.83 8.71 4.97
CA ASN A 89 -9.73 8.48 3.84
C ASN A 89 -9.30 7.29 2.98
N LYS A 90 -10.28 6.68 2.32
CA LYS A 90 -10.07 5.63 1.30
C LYS A 90 -10.30 6.09 -0.13
N GLU A 91 -10.78 7.32 -0.32
CA GLU A 91 -10.97 7.94 -1.62
C GLU A 91 -9.99 9.11 -1.79
N LEU A 92 -9.12 9.02 -2.80
CA LEU A 92 -8.05 9.98 -3.03
C LEU A 92 -8.20 10.64 -4.41
N GLU A 93 -7.73 11.88 -4.53
CA GLU A 93 -7.50 12.51 -5.82
C GLU A 93 -6.18 12.00 -6.42
N ALA A 94 -6.16 11.72 -7.72
CA ALA A 94 -4.92 11.43 -8.42
C ALA A 94 -3.99 12.65 -8.41
N GLY A 95 -2.70 12.43 -8.20
CA GLY A 95 -1.71 13.50 -8.12
C GLY A 95 -0.29 13.00 -8.27
N LYS A 96 0.66 13.94 -8.39
CA LYS A 96 2.08 13.62 -8.58
C LYS A 96 2.72 13.00 -7.34
N ASP A 97 2.27 13.37 -6.15
CA ASP A 97 2.82 12.91 -4.88
C ASP A 97 1.64 12.44 -4.00
N VAL A 98 1.19 11.21 -4.24
CA VAL A 98 0.15 10.57 -3.42
C VAL A 98 0.81 9.66 -2.40
N THR A 99 0.35 9.73 -1.15
CA THR A 99 0.81 8.85 -0.07
C THR A 99 -0.33 8.00 0.45
N ILE A 100 -0.14 6.69 0.42
CA ILE A 100 -0.99 5.70 1.09
C ILE A 100 -0.25 5.27 2.36
N ILE A 101 -0.93 5.27 3.49
CA ILE A 101 -0.44 4.80 4.78
C ILE A 101 -1.19 3.53 5.11
N ASP A 102 -0.45 2.44 5.29
CA ASP A 102 -0.99 1.18 5.77
C ASP A 102 -0.70 1.04 7.27
N THR A 103 -1.75 0.85 8.06
CA THR A 103 -1.67 0.54 9.48
C THR A 103 -1.71 -0.98 9.66
N VAL A 104 -0.64 -1.55 10.20
CA VAL A 104 -0.50 -2.99 10.46
C VAL A 104 -0.53 -3.27 11.95
N THR A 105 -1.52 -4.04 12.39
CA THR A 105 -1.61 -4.61 13.75
C THR A 105 -1.09 -6.04 13.71
N LEU A 106 -0.14 -6.34 14.58
CA LEU A 106 0.52 -7.63 14.72
C LEU A 106 0.24 -8.19 16.11
N GLU A 107 -0.16 -9.44 16.21
CA GLU A 107 -0.40 -10.14 17.47
C GLU A 107 0.39 -11.45 17.53
N GLY A 108 0.94 -11.76 18.71
CA GLY A 108 1.71 -12.99 18.94
C GLY A 108 3.17 -12.92 18.51
N LEU A 109 3.76 -11.72 18.47
CA LEU A 109 5.19 -11.53 18.22
C LEU A 109 6.05 -12.06 19.37
N GLU A 110 7.30 -12.41 19.08
CA GLU A 110 8.28 -12.72 20.12
C GLU A 110 9.03 -11.46 20.54
N VAL A 111 8.89 -11.08 21.81
CA VAL A 111 9.59 -9.90 22.36
C VAL A 111 11.11 -10.10 22.27
N GLY A 112 11.80 -9.09 21.77
CA GLY A 112 13.24 -9.12 21.51
C GLY A 112 13.63 -9.68 20.13
N THR A 113 12.70 -10.30 19.40
CA THR A 113 12.94 -10.79 18.05
C THR A 113 12.87 -9.66 17.03
N LYS A 114 13.79 -9.68 16.06
CA LYS A 114 13.84 -8.73 14.95
C LYS A 114 12.96 -9.21 13.80
N TYR A 115 12.10 -8.34 13.29
CA TYR A 115 11.20 -8.61 12.18
C TYR A 115 11.37 -7.60 11.04
N GLN A 116 11.07 -8.02 9.81
CA GLN A 116 10.90 -7.14 8.64
C GLN A 116 9.49 -7.27 8.10
N LEU A 117 8.74 -6.16 8.13
CA LEU A 117 7.48 -6.01 7.43
C LEU A 117 7.77 -5.47 6.02
N LYS A 118 7.25 -6.13 5.00
CA LYS A 118 7.31 -5.67 3.60
C LYS A 118 5.91 -5.47 3.10
N GLY A 119 5.62 -4.32 2.50
CA GLY A 119 4.35 -4.07 1.85
C GLY A 119 4.53 -3.56 0.42
N TRP A 120 3.50 -3.74 -0.41
CA TRP A 120 3.49 -3.23 -1.79
C TRP A 120 2.07 -3.03 -2.30
N GLN A 121 1.96 -2.19 -3.33
CA GLN A 121 0.68 -1.84 -3.94
C GLN A 121 0.34 -2.78 -5.10
N MET A 122 -0.90 -3.24 -5.14
CA MET A 122 -1.49 -4.03 -6.22
C MET A 122 -2.52 -3.19 -6.97
N LEU A 123 -2.55 -3.30 -8.29
CA LEU A 123 -3.65 -2.85 -9.12
C LEU A 123 -4.81 -3.85 -9.01
N LYS A 124 -5.93 -3.42 -8.41
CA LYS A 124 -7.03 -4.32 -8.05
C LYS A 124 -7.62 -5.05 -9.26
N LYS A 125 -7.96 -4.28 -10.31
CA LYS A 125 -8.65 -4.81 -11.50
C LYS A 125 -7.77 -5.80 -12.28
N GLU A 126 -6.48 -5.52 -12.36
CA GLU A 126 -5.51 -6.31 -13.10
C GLU A 126 -4.96 -7.48 -12.29
N ASN A 127 -5.17 -7.49 -10.97
CA ASN A 127 -4.52 -8.39 -10.02
C ASN A 127 -3.00 -8.48 -10.27
N ALA A 128 -2.38 -7.32 -10.45
CA ALA A 128 -0.98 -7.18 -10.83
C ALA A 128 -0.27 -6.18 -9.94
N GLU A 129 1.02 -6.39 -9.71
CA GLU A 129 1.83 -5.47 -8.93
C GLU A 129 1.88 -4.10 -9.58
N LEU A 130 1.78 -3.05 -8.77
CA LEU A 130 1.92 -1.71 -9.28
C LEU A 130 3.40 -1.39 -9.56
N LEU A 131 3.71 -1.10 -10.83
CA LEU A 131 5.03 -0.68 -11.26
C LEU A 131 5.00 0.80 -11.69
N ILE A 132 5.90 1.60 -11.13
CA ILE A 132 6.19 2.98 -11.55
C ILE A 132 7.64 3.03 -12.04
N ASN A 133 7.84 3.45 -13.29
CA ASN A 133 9.16 3.46 -13.94
C ASN A 133 9.88 2.09 -13.90
N GLY A 134 9.10 1.00 -14.04
CA GLY A 134 9.63 -0.37 -14.00
C GLY A 134 10.03 -0.87 -12.61
N LYS A 135 9.77 -0.10 -11.55
CA LYS A 135 10.01 -0.49 -10.16
C LYS A 135 8.68 -0.69 -9.43
N ARG A 136 8.63 -1.72 -8.59
CA ARG A 136 7.48 -1.98 -7.73
C ARG A 136 7.28 -0.83 -6.74
N VAL A 137 6.04 -0.43 -6.52
CA VAL A 137 5.70 0.49 -5.42
C VAL A 137 5.62 -0.35 -4.15
N GLU A 138 6.72 -0.36 -3.40
CA GLU A 138 6.90 -1.12 -2.18
C GLU A 138 7.62 -0.29 -1.11
N SER A 139 7.51 -0.74 0.13
CA SER A 139 8.12 -0.13 1.30
C SER A 139 8.34 -1.23 2.32
N ASP A 140 9.44 -1.15 3.06
CA ASP A 140 9.77 -2.10 4.11
C ASP A 140 10.11 -1.38 5.41
N TYR A 141 9.77 -2.04 6.52
CA TYR A 141 10.02 -1.54 7.85
C TYR A 141 10.58 -2.66 8.72
N THR A 142 11.77 -2.45 9.25
CA THR A 142 12.45 -3.39 10.14
C THR A 142 12.37 -2.89 11.58
N PHE A 143 11.91 -3.74 12.49
CA PHE A 143 11.78 -3.41 13.91
C PHE A 143 12.19 -4.58 14.79
N THR A 144 12.45 -4.31 16.07
CA THR A 144 12.58 -5.35 17.11
C THR A 144 11.33 -5.28 17.96
N ALA A 145 10.67 -6.41 18.17
CA ALA A 145 9.41 -6.42 18.92
C ALA A 145 9.66 -6.07 20.39
N ASP A 146 9.00 -5.04 20.89
CA ASP A 146 9.02 -4.64 22.31
C ASP A 146 7.82 -5.18 23.10
N SER A 147 6.80 -5.66 22.38
CA SER A 147 5.60 -6.31 22.90
C SER A 147 5.15 -7.43 21.96
N GLU A 148 4.38 -8.39 22.49
CA GLU A 148 3.73 -9.43 21.70
C GLU A 148 2.70 -8.85 20.72
N ASN A 149 2.13 -7.68 21.07
CA ASN A 149 1.16 -6.98 20.24
C ASN A 149 1.71 -5.61 19.85
N MET A 150 1.82 -5.35 18.55
CA MET A 150 2.36 -4.10 18.03
C MET A 150 1.46 -3.52 16.95
N LYS A 151 1.51 -2.20 16.82
CA LYS A 151 0.94 -1.48 15.69
C LYS A 151 2.06 -0.69 15.01
N VAL A 152 2.20 -0.87 13.71
CA VAL A 152 3.20 -0.19 12.88
C VAL A 152 2.51 0.45 11.68
N GLU A 153 3.10 1.52 11.14
CA GLU A 153 2.60 2.20 9.96
C GLU A 153 3.65 2.21 8.86
N VAL A 154 3.23 1.90 7.64
CA VAL A 154 4.09 1.88 6.45
C VAL A 154 3.51 2.82 5.41
N ALA A 155 4.34 3.73 4.89
CA ALA A 155 3.92 4.72 3.90
C ALA A 155 4.47 4.39 2.51
N PHE A 156 3.63 4.58 1.50
CA PHE A 156 3.94 4.42 0.08
C PHE A 156 3.67 5.74 -0.62
N THR A 157 4.73 6.41 -1.10
CA THR A 157 4.60 7.66 -1.86
C THR A 157 5.02 7.46 -3.30
N PHE A 158 4.13 7.80 -4.24
CA PHE A 158 4.37 7.60 -5.67
C PHE A 158 3.54 8.56 -6.55
N ASP A 159 3.90 8.62 -7.84
CA ASP A 159 3.15 9.37 -8.86
C ASP A 159 1.89 8.60 -9.29
N ALA A 160 0.75 9.14 -8.90
CA ALA A 160 -0.57 8.60 -9.18
C ALA A 160 -1.34 9.41 -10.24
N THR A 161 -0.68 10.28 -11.03
CA THR A 161 -1.35 11.16 -11.99
C THR A 161 -2.24 10.42 -13.01
N SER A 162 -1.89 9.17 -13.35
CA SER A 162 -2.65 8.31 -14.28
C SER A 162 -3.65 7.36 -13.60
N PHE A 163 -4.07 7.64 -12.36
CA PHE A 163 -4.85 6.69 -11.55
C PHE A 163 -6.32 7.05 -11.41
N ASN A 164 -6.81 8.13 -12.04
CA ASN A 164 -8.24 8.47 -11.98
C ASN A 164 -9.13 7.24 -12.27
N GLY A 165 -10.07 6.96 -11.36
CA GLY A 165 -10.99 5.81 -11.44
C GLY A 165 -10.38 4.43 -11.14
N LYS A 166 -9.09 4.34 -10.80
CA LYS A 166 -8.43 3.07 -10.46
C LYS A 166 -8.56 2.76 -8.97
N GLN A 167 -8.40 1.48 -8.65
CA GLN A 167 -8.34 1.00 -7.27
C GLN A 167 -7.01 0.29 -7.03
N LEU A 168 -6.44 0.53 -5.85
CA LEU A 168 -5.25 -0.16 -5.36
C LEU A 168 -5.56 -0.93 -4.10
N VAL A 169 -4.79 -1.98 -3.86
CA VAL A 169 -4.86 -2.78 -2.63
C VAL A 169 -3.44 -2.96 -2.10
N THR A 170 -3.21 -2.71 -0.82
CA THR A 170 -1.91 -2.99 -0.19
C THR A 170 -1.83 -4.46 0.22
N PHE A 171 -0.72 -5.10 -0.11
CA PHE A 171 -0.36 -6.45 0.34
C PHE A 171 0.84 -6.37 1.28
N GLU A 172 0.90 -7.29 2.24
CA GLU A 172 1.95 -7.31 3.26
C GLU A 172 2.48 -8.73 3.53
N GLU A 173 3.76 -8.82 3.86
CA GLU A 173 4.43 -10.01 4.42
C GLU A 173 5.27 -9.62 5.64
N LEU A 174 5.24 -10.45 6.67
CA LEU A 174 6.13 -10.33 7.83
C LEU A 174 7.16 -11.45 7.84
N TYR A 175 8.42 -11.09 8.05
CA TYR A 175 9.55 -12.01 8.15
C TYR A 175 10.20 -11.92 9.52
N ASP A 176 10.47 -13.08 10.12
CA ASP A 176 11.33 -13.25 11.28
C ASP A 176 12.79 -13.27 10.82
N LEU A 177 13.62 -12.41 11.43
CA LEU A 177 15.04 -12.24 11.11
C LEU A 177 15.97 -12.79 12.20
N SER A 178 15.48 -13.66 13.09
CA SER A 178 16.30 -14.29 14.14
C SER A 178 17.49 -15.04 13.55
N ASN A 179 17.31 -15.64 12.37
CA ASN A 179 18.40 -16.12 11.53
C ASN A 179 18.64 -15.14 10.37
N PRO A 180 19.70 -14.31 10.40
CA PRO A 180 19.93 -13.29 9.39
C PRO A 180 20.24 -13.87 8.00
N ASP A 181 20.74 -15.10 7.92
CA ASP A 181 21.07 -15.77 6.66
C ASP A 181 19.83 -16.42 6.01
N GLU A 182 18.78 -16.65 6.79
CA GLU A 182 17.55 -17.30 6.35
C GLU A 182 16.31 -16.63 6.95
N PRO A 183 15.90 -15.44 6.45
CA PRO A 183 14.67 -14.79 6.87
C PRO A 183 13.46 -15.70 6.64
N LYS A 184 12.71 -15.99 7.72
CA LYS A 184 11.54 -16.88 7.65
C LYS A 184 10.27 -16.06 7.55
N LYS A 185 9.47 -16.25 6.50
CA LYS A 185 8.12 -15.67 6.44
C LYS A 185 7.25 -16.30 7.53
N VAL A 186 6.64 -15.47 8.37
CA VAL A 186 5.83 -15.92 9.51
C VAL A 186 4.33 -15.63 9.36
N THR A 187 3.96 -14.60 8.60
CA THR A 187 2.55 -14.31 8.27
C THR A 187 2.47 -13.38 7.06
N GLU A 188 1.31 -13.30 6.42
CA GLU A 188 1.06 -12.41 5.29
C GLU A 188 -0.42 -12.00 5.22
N HIS A 189 -0.68 -10.84 4.61
CA HIS A 189 -2.01 -10.41 4.23
C HIS A 189 -2.01 -10.07 2.74
N LYS A 190 -2.69 -10.89 1.94
CA LYS A 190 -2.67 -10.80 0.46
C LYS A 190 -4.04 -11.08 -0.14
N ASP A 191 -5.01 -10.26 0.24
CA ASP A 191 -6.38 -10.36 -0.28
C ASP A 191 -6.70 -9.16 -1.18
N ILE A 192 -6.77 -9.39 -2.50
CA ILE A 192 -7.09 -8.38 -3.50
C ILE A 192 -8.54 -7.85 -3.35
N GLU A 193 -9.39 -8.58 -2.62
CA GLU A 193 -10.77 -8.18 -2.34
C GLU A 193 -10.96 -7.49 -0.99
N ASP A 194 -9.90 -7.32 -0.19
CA ASP A 194 -10.01 -6.68 1.11
C ASP A 194 -10.33 -5.17 0.97
N LYS A 195 -11.53 -4.80 1.43
CA LYS A 195 -12.02 -3.42 1.46
C LYS A 195 -11.25 -2.56 2.48
N GLY A 196 -10.76 -3.18 3.56
CA GLY A 196 -9.85 -2.59 4.54
C GLY A 196 -8.51 -2.19 3.93
N GLN A 197 -8.06 -2.89 2.88
CA GLN A 197 -6.84 -2.58 2.14
C GLN A 197 -7.06 -1.82 0.83
N THR A 198 -8.30 -1.65 0.39
CA THR A 198 -8.59 -0.98 -0.89
C THR A 198 -8.60 0.54 -0.76
N ILE A 199 -7.84 1.21 -1.65
CA ILE A 199 -7.88 2.65 -1.93
C ILE A 199 -8.50 2.88 -3.31
N THR A 200 -9.40 3.87 -3.42
CA THR A 200 -10.04 4.26 -4.69
C THR A 200 -9.60 5.66 -5.09
N PHE A 201 -9.15 5.83 -6.33
CA PHE A 201 -8.88 7.13 -6.90
C PHE A 201 -10.13 7.66 -7.59
N LYS A 202 -10.51 8.90 -7.30
CA LYS A 202 -11.71 9.50 -7.88
C LYS A 202 -11.60 9.60 -9.39
N GLU A 203 -12.73 9.47 -10.07
CA GLU A 203 -12.80 9.72 -11.50
C GLU A 203 -12.59 11.22 -11.76
N LYS A 204 -11.89 11.52 -12.85
CA LYS A 204 -11.82 12.90 -13.33
C LYS A 204 -13.20 13.29 -13.84
N PRO A 205 -13.78 14.43 -13.41
CA PRO A 205 -15.04 14.89 -13.96
C PRO A 205 -14.94 14.96 -15.48
N GLU A 206 -15.88 14.33 -16.19
CA GLU A 206 -15.98 14.51 -17.63
C GLU A 206 -16.21 16.00 -17.89
N VAL A 207 -15.31 16.64 -18.62
CA VAL A 207 -15.58 17.98 -19.15
C VAL A 207 -16.76 17.81 -20.10
N PRO A 208 -17.90 18.51 -19.89
CA PRO A 208 -19.01 18.44 -20.82
C PRO A 208 -18.48 18.74 -22.22
N LYS A 209 -18.73 17.83 -23.17
CA LYS A 209 -18.42 18.11 -24.58
C LYS A 209 -19.11 19.41 -24.94
N GLU A 210 -18.35 20.44 -25.29
CA GLU A 210 -18.90 21.63 -25.91
C GLU A 210 -19.73 21.15 -27.11
N PRO A 211 -21.01 21.54 -27.24
CA PRO A 211 -21.84 21.07 -28.32
C PRO A 211 -21.12 21.34 -29.65
N GLU A 212 -20.96 20.30 -30.47
CA GLU A 212 -20.41 20.46 -31.81
C GLU A 212 -21.19 21.59 -32.49
N LYS A 213 -20.47 22.67 -32.83
CA LYS A 213 -21.03 23.76 -33.61
C LYS A 213 -21.62 23.12 -34.88
N PRO A 214 -22.91 23.37 -35.21
CA PRO A 214 -23.54 22.72 -36.33
C PRO A 214 -22.69 22.96 -37.58
N GLU A 215 -22.39 21.87 -38.30
CA GLU A 215 -21.72 21.96 -39.59
C GLU A 215 -22.49 22.95 -40.46
N THR A 216 -21.80 24.01 -40.88
CA THR A 216 -22.34 24.92 -41.90
C THR A 216 -22.78 24.07 -43.10
N PRO A 217 -24.02 24.22 -43.59
CA PRO A 217 -24.48 23.45 -44.75
C PRO A 217 -23.48 23.59 -45.89
N GLN A 218 -23.04 22.47 -46.46
CA GLN A 218 -22.24 22.50 -47.68
C GLN A 218 -23.02 23.29 -48.73
N THR A 219 -22.40 24.33 -49.27
CA THR A 219 -22.97 25.12 -50.35
C THR A 219 -23.14 24.19 -51.55
N PRO A 220 -24.34 24.07 -52.16
CA PRO A 220 -24.54 23.21 -53.31
C PRO A 220 -23.61 23.64 -54.44
N GLU A 221 -22.95 22.67 -55.10
CA GLU A 221 -22.18 22.96 -56.30
C GLU A 221 -23.06 23.66 -57.34
N LYS A 222 -22.57 24.81 -57.79
CA LYS A 222 -23.25 25.71 -58.71
C LYS A 222 -23.42 25.03 -60.08
N PRO A 223 -24.65 24.81 -60.58
CA PRO A 223 -24.84 24.35 -61.94
C PRO A 223 -24.46 25.46 -62.93
N SER A 224 -23.62 25.13 -63.92
CA SER A 224 -23.26 26.04 -65.00
C SER A 224 -24.43 26.24 -65.97
N ARG A 225 -24.93 27.48 -66.09
CA ARG A 225 -25.81 27.91 -67.19
C ARG A 225 -25.55 29.38 -67.57
N PRO A 226 -25.83 29.77 -68.83
CA PRO A 226 -25.15 30.86 -69.52
C PRO A 226 -25.67 32.26 -69.15
N SER A 227 -24.79 33.23 -69.38
CA SER A 227 -25.04 34.67 -69.35
C SER A 227 -26.26 35.04 -70.18
N ASP A 228 -27.29 35.62 -69.55
CA ASP A 228 -27.80 36.96 -69.87
C ASP A 228 -29.02 37.37 -69.00
N SER A 229 -28.83 38.45 -68.20
CA SER A 229 -29.82 39.41 -67.63
C SER A 229 -30.69 39.02 -66.40
N PRO A 230 -31.20 39.97 -65.58
CA PRO A 230 -30.93 41.42 -65.47
C PRO A 230 -30.25 41.81 -64.14
N LYS A 231 -29.62 42.99 -64.12
CA LYS A 231 -28.92 43.54 -62.95
C LYS A 231 -29.82 44.54 -62.22
N THR A 232 -30.34 44.17 -61.05
CA THR A 232 -31.02 45.09 -60.12
C THR A 232 -30.50 44.87 -58.71
N GLY A 233 -29.69 45.82 -58.23
CA GLY A 233 -29.15 45.88 -56.87
C GLY A 233 -28.38 47.19 -56.73
N ASP A 234 -28.79 48.02 -55.77
CA ASP A 234 -28.48 49.44 -55.60
C ASP A 234 -27.00 49.83 -55.69
N ASN A 235 -26.73 50.95 -56.38
CA ASN A 235 -25.41 51.57 -56.50
C ASN A 235 -25.23 52.73 -55.49
N THR A 236 -25.57 52.55 -54.22
CA THR A 236 -25.46 53.62 -53.23
C THR A 236 -24.00 54.06 -53.08
N ASN A 237 -23.69 55.28 -53.51
CA ASN A 237 -22.35 55.85 -53.50
C ASN A 237 -21.94 56.22 -52.07
N LEU A 238 -21.21 55.33 -51.39
CA LEU A 238 -20.71 55.55 -50.01
C LEU A 238 -19.90 56.85 -49.85
N TYR A 239 -19.33 57.41 -50.92
CA TYR A 239 -18.64 58.69 -50.86
C TYR A 239 -19.56 59.85 -50.49
N GLU A 240 -20.83 59.84 -50.90
CA GLU A 240 -21.79 60.88 -50.49
C GLU A 240 -22.06 60.82 -48.98
N LEU A 241 -22.22 59.61 -48.43
CA LEU A 241 -22.39 59.40 -46.99
C LEU A 241 -21.15 59.85 -46.19
N LEU A 242 -19.94 59.58 -46.69
CA LEU A 242 -18.70 60.02 -46.04
C LEU A 242 -18.50 61.54 -46.10
N VAL A 243 -18.88 62.19 -47.21
CA VAL A 243 -18.83 63.66 -47.33
C VAL A 243 -19.80 64.33 -46.36
N LEU A 244 -21.02 63.79 -46.20
CA LEU A 244 -22.00 64.28 -45.23
C LEU A 244 -21.48 64.21 -43.79
N LEU A 245 -20.79 63.12 -43.43
CA LEU A 245 -20.21 62.94 -42.09
C LEU A 245 -19.10 63.97 -41.79
N LEU A 246 -18.23 64.26 -42.75
CA LEU A 246 -17.14 65.23 -42.58
C LEU A 246 -17.62 66.68 -42.44
N THR A 247 -18.70 67.07 -43.12
CA THR A 247 -19.24 68.44 -43.02
C THR A 247 -19.85 68.76 -41.64
N SER A 248 -20.36 67.75 -40.94
CA SER A 248 -20.92 67.92 -39.58
C SER A 248 -19.85 68.23 -38.52
N GLY A 249 -18.62 67.71 -38.68
CA GLY A 249 -17.51 67.93 -37.75
C GLY A 249 -16.92 69.35 -37.82
N ALA A 250 -16.86 69.95 -39.02
CA ALA A 250 -16.32 71.30 -39.20
C ALA A 250 -17.21 72.38 -38.58
N GLY A 251 -18.54 72.19 -38.59
CA GLY A 251 -19.50 73.14 -38.00
C GLY A 251 -19.35 73.31 -36.49
N LEU A 252 -19.15 72.21 -35.76
CA LEU A 252 -18.97 72.23 -34.30
C LEU A 252 -17.63 72.87 -33.89
N ALA A 253 -16.55 72.60 -34.63
CA ALA A 253 -15.24 73.22 -34.40
C ALA A 253 -15.27 74.74 -34.69
N GLY A 254 -15.97 75.16 -35.76
CA GLY A 254 -16.15 76.57 -36.10
C GLY A 254 -16.87 77.38 -35.02
N ILE A 255 -17.96 76.84 -34.45
CA ILE A 255 -18.70 77.48 -33.35
C ILE A 255 -17.83 77.60 -32.09
N PHE A 256 -17.05 76.57 -31.77
CA PHE A 256 -16.14 76.57 -30.63
C PHE A 256 -15.04 77.65 -30.77
N PHE A 257 -14.41 77.77 -31.94
CA PHE A 257 -13.39 78.79 -32.19
C PHE A 257 -13.97 80.22 -32.25
N TYR A 258 -15.19 80.40 -32.78
CA TYR A 258 -15.87 81.70 -32.80
C TYR A 258 -16.21 82.19 -31.38
N LYS A 259 -16.76 81.32 -30.52
CA LYS A 259 -16.99 81.65 -29.10
C LYS A 259 -15.68 81.97 -28.36
N ARG A 260 -14.60 81.22 -28.64
CA ARG A 260 -13.28 81.45 -28.02
C ARG A 260 -12.64 82.78 -28.44
N ARG A 261 -12.86 83.25 -29.67
CA ARG A 261 -12.37 84.56 -30.15
C ARG A 261 -13.17 85.73 -29.56
N LYS A 262 -14.48 85.59 -29.35
CA LYS A 262 -15.31 86.67 -28.77
C LYS A 262 -15.00 86.92 -27.29
N MET A 263 -14.51 85.94 -26.55
CA MET A 263 -14.08 86.09 -25.15
C MET A 263 -12.69 86.74 -24.98
N LYS A 264 -11.91 86.95 -26.05
CA LYS A 264 -10.59 87.61 -26.00
C LYS A 264 -10.60 89.08 -26.47
N LYS A 265 -11.77 89.65 -26.75
CA LYS A 265 -11.97 91.10 -26.92
C LYS A 265 -13.07 91.55 -25.96
N SER A 266 -12.70 91.64 -24.68
CA SER A 266 -13.30 92.52 -23.67
C SER A 266 -12.19 93.40 -23.14
#